data_AF-A0A183SI73-F1
#
_entry.id   AF-A0A183SI73-F1
#
_cell.length_a   1.000
_cell.length_b   1.000
_cell.length_c   1.000
_cell.angle_alpha   90.00
_cell.angle_beta   90.00
_cell.angle_gamma   90.00
#
_symmetry.space_group_name_H-M   'P 1'
#
loop_
_entity.id
_entity.type
_entity.pdbx_description
1 polymer ?
#
loop_
_entity_poly.entity_id
_entity_poly.type
_entity_poly.pdbx_seq_one_letter_code
_entity_poly.pdbx_strand_id
1 'polypeptide(L)' 'MLRQVQLRWCGHLVRMDDERLPKRLFYRDAATGARRQGDQKRRHKDTLKKTLKQLKINPVTLEDLAQDRPAWRKFVKTG' A
#
# COMPACT_ATOMS: atom_id res chain seq x y z
N MET A 1 7.33 -12.22 8.34
CA MET A 1 7.53 -12.48 6.90
C MET A 1 6.49 -11.77 6.02
N LEU A 2 5.19 -12.15 6.07
CA LEU A 2 4.16 -11.59 5.17
C LEU A 2 4.01 -10.06 5.24
N ARG A 3 4.08 -9.46 6.45
CA ARG A 3 4.00 -8.00 6.65
C ARG A 3 5.13 -7.24 5.96
N GLN A 4 6.37 -7.72 6.06
CA GLN A 4 7.50 -7.07 5.40
C GLN A 4 7.40 -7.15 3.88
N VAL A 5 6.93 -8.27 3.33
CA VAL A 5 6.72 -8.39 1.88
C VAL A 5 5.65 -7.40 1.40
N GLN A 6 4.55 -7.27 2.16
CA GLN A 6 3.50 -6.30 1.87
C GLN A 6 3.99 -4.86 1.93
N LEU A 7 4.75 -4.50 2.97
CA LEU A 7 5.34 -3.16 3.07
C LEU A 7 6.33 -2.93 1.93
N ARG A 8 7.27 -3.85 1.65
CA ARG A 8 8.20 -3.70 0.51
C ARG A 8 7.48 -3.45 -0.81
N TRP A 9 6.40 -4.19 -1.08
CA TRP A 9 5.58 -3.99 -2.27
C TRP A 9 4.85 -2.65 -2.25
N CYS A 10 4.33 -2.22 -1.11
CA CYS A 10 3.67 -0.92 -0.97
C CYS A 10 4.62 0.25 -1.21
N GLY A 11 5.81 0.20 -0.63
CA GLY A 11 6.84 1.21 -0.88
C GLY A 11 7.35 1.18 -2.32
N HIS A 12 7.27 0.04 -3.01
CA HIS A 12 7.55 -0.03 -4.44
C HIS A 12 6.44 0.65 -5.26
N LEU A 13 5.17 0.42 -4.93
CA LEU A 13 4.03 1.07 -5.56
C LEU A 13 4.04 2.59 -5.37
N VAL A 14 4.32 3.09 -4.17
CA VAL A 14 4.31 4.54 -3.91
C VAL A 14 5.38 5.26 -4.76
N ARG A 15 6.54 4.62 -4.94
CA ARG A 15 7.65 5.14 -5.75
C ARG A 15 7.52 4.86 -7.25
N MET A 16 6.56 4.03 -7.66
CA MET A 16 6.26 3.86 -9.08
C MET A 16 5.64 5.14 -9.63
N ASP A 17 5.80 5.34 -10.94
CA ASP A 17 5.09 6.38 -11.68
C ASP A 17 3.57 6.10 -11.67
N ASP A 18 2.75 7.15 -11.56
CA ASP A 18 1.28 7.09 -11.53
C ASP A 18 0.65 6.58 -12.83
N GLU A 19 1.37 6.70 -13.95
CA GLU A 19 0.94 6.13 -15.24
C GLU A 19 1.04 4.61 -15.28
N ARG A 20 1.89 4.01 -14.43
CA ARG A 20 2.12 2.57 -14.42
C ARG A 20 0.87 1.84 -13.94
N LEU A 21 0.46 0.82 -14.71
CA LEU A 21 -0.72 0.00 -14.45
C LEU A 21 -0.85 -0.47 -13.00
N PRO A 22 0.21 -0.93 -12.29
CA PRO A 22 0.08 -1.36 -10.90
C PRO A 22 -0.33 -0.23 -9.95
N LYS A 23 0.25 0.98 -10.08
CA LYS A 23 -0.08 2.14 -9.25
C LYS A 23 -1.43 2.72 -9.65
N ARG A 24 -1.69 2.80 -10.95
CA ARG A 24 -2.99 3.24 -11.49
C ARG A 24 -4.12 2.33 -11.03
N LEU A 25 -4.00 1.01 -11.12
CA LEU A 25 -5.01 0.06 -10.62
C LEU A 25 -5.16 0.13 -9.10
N PHE A 26 -4.10 0.44 -8.37
CA PHE A 26 -4.16 0.55 -6.91
C PHE A 26 -4.91 1.81 -6.45
N TYR A 27 -4.66 2.96 -7.09
CA TYR A 27 -5.20 4.29 -6.72
C TYR A 27 -6.48 4.71 -7.46
N ARG A 28 -6.67 4.34 -8.74
CA ARG A 28 -7.91 4.59 -9.52
C ARG A 28 -9.15 3.99 -8.87
N ASP A 29 -8.92 2.96 -8.06
CA ASP A 29 -9.91 2.18 -7.34
C ASP A 29 -9.97 2.53 -5.84
N ALA A 30 -9.16 3.50 -5.39
CA ALA A 30 -9.18 4.03 -4.03
C ALA A 30 -10.22 5.15 -3.88
N ALA A 31 -10.43 5.96 -4.90
CA ALA A 31 -11.42 7.04 -4.92
C ALA A 31 -12.87 6.54 -4.98
N THR A 32 -13.14 5.43 -5.69
CA THR A 32 -14.52 4.99 -5.95
C THR A 32 -15.17 4.19 -4.82
N GLY A 33 -14.40 3.71 -3.84
CA GLY A 33 -14.86 3.24 -2.51
C GLY A 33 -15.85 2.05 -2.42
N ALA A 34 -16.75 1.87 -3.38
CA ALA A 34 -17.85 0.93 -3.37
C ALA A 34 -17.54 -0.28 -4.26
N ARG A 35 -17.58 -1.45 -3.63
CA ARG A 35 -17.52 -2.73 -4.31
C ARG A 35 -18.82 -2.94 -5.10
N ARG A 36 -18.72 -3.23 -6.40
CA ARG A 36 -19.88 -3.78 -7.15
C ARG A 36 -20.10 -5.23 -6.73
N GLN A 37 -21.35 -5.61 -6.49
CA GLN A 37 -21.71 -7.00 -6.16
C GLN A 37 -21.18 -7.93 -7.28
N GLY A 38 -20.39 -8.94 -6.90
CA GLY A 38 -19.71 -9.85 -7.84
C GLY A 38 -18.24 -9.54 -8.13
N ASP A 39 -17.71 -8.37 -7.73
CA ASP A 39 -16.30 -8.05 -7.97
C ASP A 39 -15.34 -8.93 -7.16
N GLN A 40 -14.17 -9.27 -7.72
CA GLN A 40 -13.22 -10.18 -7.10
C GLN A 40 -12.68 -9.58 -5.79
N LYS A 41 -12.54 -10.41 -4.74
CA LYS A 41 -11.98 -9.96 -3.46
C LYS A 41 -10.58 -9.38 -3.70
N ARG A 42 -10.39 -8.11 -3.32
CA ARG A 42 -9.11 -7.39 -3.44
C ARG A 42 -8.15 -7.80 -2.32
N ARG A 43 -7.79 -9.09 -2.33
CA ARG A 43 -7.03 -9.78 -1.27
C ARG A 43 -5.78 -9.01 -0.87
N HIS A 44 -5.09 -8.37 -1.83
CA HIS A 44 -3.89 -7.60 -1.53
C HIS A 44 -4.19 -6.26 -0.83
N LYS A 45 -5.14 -5.46 -1.35
CA LYS A 45 -5.53 -4.16 -0.77
C LYS A 45 -6.09 -4.31 0.64
N ASP A 46 -6.93 -5.31 0.86
CA ASP A 46 -7.53 -5.57 2.18
C ASP A 46 -6.47 -6.02 3.19
N THR A 47 -5.53 -6.87 2.77
CA THR A 47 -4.44 -7.28 3.64
C THR A 47 -3.50 -6.12 3.95
N LEU A 48 -3.24 -5.24 2.98
CA LEU A 48 -2.47 -4.02 3.20
C LEU A 48 -3.17 -3.07 4.18
N LYS A 49 -4.45 -2.77 3.99
CA LYS A 49 -5.25 -1.96 4.93
C LYS A 49 -5.22 -2.55 6.35
N LYS A 50 -5.30 -3.88 6.47
CA LYS A 50 -5.16 -4.58 7.77
C LYS A 50 -3.80 -4.36 8.39
N THR A 51 -2.72 -4.50 7.61
CA THR A 51 -1.34 -4.28 8.08
C THR A 51 -1.12 -2.82 8.50
N LEU A 52 -1.65 -1.85 7.75
CA LEU A 52 -1.57 -0.43 8.12
C LEU A 52 -2.33 -0.12 9.41
N LYS A 53 -3.53 -0.69 9.59
CA LYS A 53 -4.31 -0.55 10.82
C LYS A 53 -3.58 -1.15 12.03
N GLN A 54 -2.87 -2.28 11.84
CA GLN A 54 -2.03 -2.89 12.87
C GLN A 54 -0.84 -2.01 13.26
N LEU A 55 -0.26 -1.30 12.28
CA LEU A 55 0.86 -0.38 12.50
C LEU A 55 0.41 1.01 12.99
N LYS A 56 -0.90 1.27 13.06
CA LYS A 56 -1.50 2.56 13.41
C LYS A 56 -1.01 3.72 12.53
N ILE A 57 -0.72 3.43 11.26
CA ILE A 57 -0.24 4.43 10.29
C ILE A 57 -1.36 4.73 9.31
N ASN A 58 -1.58 6.03 9.05
CA ASN A 58 -2.50 6.47 8.01
C ASN A 58 -1.86 6.23 6.62
N PRO A 59 -2.66 6.07 5.56
CA PRO A 59 -2.13 5.87 4.21
C PRO A 59 -1.33 7.08 3.70
N VAL A 60 -1.67 8.31 4.12
CA VAL A 60 -1.00 9.54 3.69
C VAL A 60 0.43 9.66 4.25
N THR A 61 0.63 9.43 5.55
CA THR A 61 1.97 9.44 6.14
C THR A 61 2.79 8.24 5.67
N LEU A 62 2.16 7.12 5.28
CA LEU A 62 2.86 6.01 4.64
C LEU A 62 3.45 6.43 3.28
N GLU A 63 2.72 7.20 2.49
CA GLU A 63 3.18 7.68 1.19
C GLU A 63 4.39 8.58 1.35
N ASP A 64 4.33 9.52 2.30
CA ASP A 64 5.44 10.40 2.66
C ASP A 64 6.68 9.61 3.12
N LEU A 65 6.51 8.68 4.08
CA LEU A 65 7.57 7.77 4.55
C LEU A 65 8.14 6.88 3.45
N ALA A 66 7.31 6.50 2.48
CA ALA A 66 7.73 5.69 1.35
C ALA A 66 8.39 6.51 0.24
N GLN A 67 8.35 7.84 0.23
CA GLN A 67 9.21 8.62 -0.66
C GLN A 67 10.67 8.56 -0.20
N ASP A 68 10.91 8.72 1.11
CA ASP A 68 12.23 8.56 1.70
C ASP A 68 12.66 7.07 1.71
N ARG A 69 13.58 6.70 0.81
CA ARG A 69 14.09 5.33 0.67
C ARG A 69 14.86 4.83 1.91
N PRO A 70 15.84 5.55 2.47
CA PRO A 70 16.52 5.12 3.69
C PRO A 70 15.59 5.03 4.90
N ALA A 71 14.68 5.99 5.11
CA ALA A 71 13.71 5.93 6.21
C ALA A 71 12.76 4.74 6.06
N TRP A 72 12.25 4.49 4.86
CA TRP A 72 11.42 3.33 4.55
C TRP A 72 12.11 2.00 4.86
N ARG A 73 13.39 1.87 4.52
CA ARG A 73 14.15 0.65 4.75
C ARG A 73 14.32 0.35 6.24
N LYS A 74 14.50 1.40 7.06
CA LYS A 74 14.52 1.28 8.52
C LYS A 74 13.14 0.86 9.03
N PHE A 75 12.09 1.57 8.59
CA PHE A 75 10.71 1.29 8.96
C PHE A 75 10.28 -0.17 8.70
N VAL A 76 10.57 -0.68 7.50
CA VAL A 76 10.26 -2.06 7.09
C VAL A 76 11.04 -3.12 7.89
N LYS A 77 12.22 -2.78 8.42
CA LYS A 77 13.01 -3.69 9.27
C LYS A 77 12.52 -3.70 10.72
N THR A 78 11.98 -2.58 11.20
CA THR A 78 11.47 -2.43 12.57
C THR A 78 10.06 -3.03 12.75
N GLY A 79 9.24 -3.03 11.69
CA GLY A 79 7.88 -3.64 11.69
C GLY A 79 7.82 -5.11 11.26
#